data_AF-A0A7C3DWY5-F1
#
_entry.id   AF-A0A7C3DWY5-F1
#
_cell.length_a   1.000
_cell.length_b   1.000
_cell.length_c   1.000
_cell.angle_alpha   90.00
_cell.angle_beta   90.00
_cell.angle_gamma   90.00
#
_symmetry.space_group_name_H-M   'P 1'
#
loop_
_entity.id
_entity.type
_entity.pdbx_description
1 polymer ?
#
loop_
_entity_poly.entity_id
_entity_poly.type
_entity_poly.pdbx_seq_one_letter_code
_entity_poly.pdbx_strand_id
1 'polypeptide(L)'
;MAAEGQIDLAGNNVTTDSFDSGDPNFSDNGRYPMNNPLKRKKNGDVATNAGLINSINVGNAKINGKAMTGPNGTVRIGPNGYVSGGTNNDFNVVFPPVRVPSGSMWYLPTVSNVEIDGVPYSHFVLMSGTYYRDGGLAGSLYVGSNVQATVVLRGSTKLSGNNDRIYLAPGARLILYVDAPTFSIKGQGVVNESGQAINFLYFGTPRNTTLSLGGNASFTGAIYAPDADFTLGGGGNDTYDFVGASVTRTVKMNGHFNFHYDEHLRRIGPSRGFIVNSWREL
;
A
#
# COMPACT_ATOMS: atom_id res chain seq x y z
N MET A 1 -3.25 7.70 4.01
CA MET A 1 -3.71 6.36 4.43
C MET A 1 -5.15 6.43 4.88
N ALA A 2 -5.98 5.43 4.57
CA ALA A 2 -7.35 5.35 5.09
C ALA A 2 -7.71 3.94 5.59
N ALA A 3 -8.67 3.83 6.51
CA ALA A 3 -9.20 2.55 6.97
C ALA A 3 -10.71 2.57 7.26
N GLU A 4 -11.37 1.42 7.23
CA GLU A 4 -12.74 1.28 7.75
C GLU A 4 -12.78 1.38 9.28
N GLY A 5 -11.81 0.75 9.94
CA GLY A 5 -11.70 0.58 11.38
C GLY A 5 -10.48 1.29 11.97
N GLN A 6 -10.12 0.88 13.18
CA GLN A 6 -9.09 1.56 13.98
C GLN A 6 -7.72 1.61 13.27
N ILE A 7 -7.02 2.73 13.48
CA ILE A 7 -5.62 2.93 13.08
C ILE A 7 -4.78 3.13 14.34
N ASP A 8 -3.74 2.32 14.50
CA ASP A 8 -2.80 2.36 15.62
C ASP A 8 -1.37 2.59 15.13
N LEU A 9 -0.82 3.77 15.42
CA LEU A 9 0.55 4.18 15.08
C LEU A 9 1.49 3.95 16.27
N ALA A 10 1.42 2.76 16.87
CA ALA A 10 2.12 2.38 18.10
C ALA A 10 3.67 2.32 18.00
N GLY A 11 4.26 2.63 16.86
CA GLY A 11 5.70 2.58 16.63
C GLY A 11 6.47 3.78 17.19
N ASN A 12 7.76 3.57 17.47
CA ASN A 12 8.69 4.64 17.81
C ASN A 12 9.15 5.31 16.51
N ASN A 13 8.86 6.61 16.34
CA ASN A 13 9.20 7.42 15.16
C ASN A 13 8.43 7.08 13.86
N VAL A 14 7.17 6.65 13.97
CA VAL A 14 6.30 6.59 12.78
C VAL A 14 6.07 8.01 12.26
N THR A 15 6.30 8.23 10.96
CA THR A 15 6.01 9.51 10.31
C THR A 15 5.15 9.29 9.08
N THR A 16 4.16 10.16 8.86
CA THR A 16 3.45 10.26 7.58
C THR A 16 3.73 11.62 6.94
N ASP A 17 3.91 11.66 5.63
CA ASP A 17 3.98 12.87 4.83
C ASP A 17 3.49 12.59 3.40
N SER A 18 3.72 13.52 2.47
CA SER A 18 3.40 13.31 1.06
C SER A 18 4.47 13.88 0.13
N PHE A 19 4.36 13.51 -1.14
CA PHE A 19 5.11 14.08 -2.26
C PHE A 19 4.26 13.91 -3.52
N ASP A 20 4.73 14.36 -4.68
CA ASP A 20 4.00 14.18 -5.93
C ASP A 20 4.91 13.59 -7.02
N SER A 21 4.75 12.30 -7.32
CA SER A 21 5.57 11.60 -8.34
C SER A 21 5.36 12.12 -9.76
N GLY A 22 4.29 12.89 -10.01
CA GLY A 22 4.01 13.52 -11.29
C GLY A 22 4.57 14.94 -11.41
N ASP A 23 5.10 15.52 -10.34
CA ASP A 23 5.64 16.88 -10.32
C ASP A 23 7.16 16.86 -10.03
N PRO A 24 8.02 17.27 -10.97
CA PRO A 24 9.47 17.34 -10.76
C PRO A 24 9.91 18.26 -9.61
N ASN A 25 9.08 19.22 -9.21
CA ASN A 25 9.37 20.11 -8.06
C ASN A 25 9.11 19.42 -6.72
N PHE A 26 8.30 18.36 -6.70
CA PHE A 26 7.92 17.63 -5.48
C PHE A 26 8.28 16.14 -5.57
N SER A 27 9.27 15.80 -6.39
CA SER A 27 9.84 14.46 -6.53
C SER A 27 11.29 14.52 -7.02
N ASP A 28 12.00 13.40 -6.88
CA ASP A 28 13.31 13.18 -7.50
C ASP A 28 13.14 12.17 -8.65
N ASN A 29 12.96 12.68 -9.87
CA ASN A 29 12.67 11.88 -11.06
C ASN A 29 11.45 10.95 -10.88
N GLY A 30 10.39 11.47 -10.27
CA GLY A 30 9.16 10.71 -9.98
C GLY A 30 9.25 9.79 -8.75
N ARG A 31 10.39 9.75 -8.06
CA ARG A 31 10.56 9.02 -6.80
C ARG A 31 10.39 9.94 -5.60
N TYR A 32 10.12 9.35 -4.44
CA TYR A 32 10.05 10.09 -3.19
C TYR A 32 11.40 10.78 -2.89
N PRO A 33 11.42 12.10 -2.60
CA PRO A 33 12.65 12.87 -2.46
C PRO A 33 13.30 12.67 -1.08
N MET A 34 13.93 11.51 -0.90
CA MET A 34 14.56 11.09 0.36
C MET A 34 15.63 12.08 0.82
N ASN A 35 16.43 12.62 -0.11
CA ASN A 35 17.54 13.52 0.21
C ASN A 35 17.19 15.01 0.05
N ASN A 36 15.93 15.33 -0.28
CA ASN A 36 15.49 16.72 -0.46
C ASN A 36 14.16 16.99 0.28
N PRO A 37 14.21 17.25 1.59
CA PRO A 37 13.01 17.49 2.40
C PRO A 37 12.15 18.67 1.92
N LEU A 38 12.72 19.65 1.21
CA LEU A 38 11.98 20.81 0.67
C LEU A 38 11.00 20.42 -0.44
N LYS A 39 11.22 19.27 -1.09
CA LYS A 39 10.33 18.71 -2.10
C LYS A 39 9.19 17.87 -1.50
N ARG A 40 9.17 17.67 -0.18
CA ARG A 40 8.11 16.94 0.51
C ARG A 40 6.96 17.88 0.88
N LYS A 41 5.78 17.31 0.99
CA LYS A 41 4.51 17.99 1.23
C LYS A 41 3.87 17.47 2.52
N LYS A 42 2.84 18.17 2.98
CA LYS A 42 2.15 17.92 4.26
C LYS A 42 0.72 17.40 4.07
N ASN A 43 0.50 16.57 3.06
CA ASN A 43 -0.78 15.89 2.81
C ASN A 43 -0.69 14.39 3.13
N GLY A 44 0.13 14.02 4.12
CA GLY A 44 0.26 12.65 4.63
C GLY A 44 -0.90 12.25 5.52
N ASP A 45 -2.13 12.49 5.07
CA ASP A 45 -3.34 12.37 5.88
C ASP A 45 -3.61 10.92 6.32
N VAL A 46 -4.14 10.78 7.53
CA VAL A 46 -4.57 9.51 8.12
C VAL A 46 -6.05 9.60 8.43
N ALA A 47 -6.85 8.72 7.85
CA ALA A 47 -8.30 8.78 7.97
C ALA A 47 -8.93 7.43 8.33
N THR A 48 -10.02 7.43 9.09
CA THR A 48 -10.81 6.22 9.38
C THR A 48 -12.30 6.50 9.43
N ASN A 49 -13.14 5.57 9.00
CA ASN A 49 -14.59 5.62 9.24
C ASN A 49 -14.97 5.27 10.68
N ALA A 50 -14.03 4.81 11.51
CA ALA A 50 -14.32 4.44 12.88
C ALA A 50 -14.80 5.66 13.70
N GLY A 51 -15.96 5.49 14.34
CA GLY A 51 -16.58 6.45 15.26
C GLY A 51 -16.34 6.12 16.74
N LEU A 52 -15.25 5.39 17.04
CA LEU A 52 -14.91 4.92 18.38
C LEU A 52 -13.95 5.88 19.10
N ILE A 53 -13.86 5.76 20.43
CA ILE A 53 -12.78 6.40 21.19
C ILE A 53 -11.44 5.84 20.72
N ASN A 54 -10.47 6.72 20.46
CA ASN A 54 -9.13 6.38 19.95
C ASN A 54 -9.17 5.64 18.61
N SER A 55 -10.11 6.02 17.74
CA SER A 55 -10.22 5.52 16.36
C SER A 55 -8.91 5.69 15.58
N ILE A 56 -8.19 6.78 15.85
CA ILE A 56 -6.78 6.92 15.48
C ILE A 56 -5.97 7.08 16.77
N ASN A 57 -5.10 6.13 17.06
CA ASN A 57 -4.09 6.25 18.09
C ASN A 57 -2.76 6.67 17.45
N VAL A 58 -2.42 7.96 17.55
CA VAL A 58 -1.17 8.51 17.02
C VAL A 58 0.02 8.10 17.87
N GLY A 59 -0.17 7.86 19.18
CA GLY A 59 0.95 7.58 20.08
C GLY A 59 2.02 8.68 19.98
N ASN A 60 3.26 8.30 19.69
CA ASN A 60 4.38 9.25 19.48
C ASN A 60 4.68 9.51 18.00
N ALA A 61 3.79 9.12 17.09
CA ALA A 61 3.96 9.32 15.65
C ALA A 61 3.78 10.79 15.23
N LYS A 62 4.33 11.14 14.07
CA LYS A 62 4.21 12.46 13.44
C LYS A 62 3.38 12.36 12.17
N ILE A 63 2.19 12.92 12.16
CA ILE A 63 1.33 13.04 10.98
C ILE A 63 1.56 14.41 10.35
N ASN A 64 2.30 14.47 9.23
CA ASN A 64 2.40 15.69 8.42
C ASN A 64 1.20 15.75 7.46
N GLY A 65 0.04 16.02 8.04
CA GLY A 65 -1.26 16.04 7.40
C GLY A 65 -2.36 16.11 8.45
N LYS A 66 -3.58 15.77 8.04
CA LYS A 66 -4.76 15.70 8.89
C LYS A 66 -4.94 14.30 9.50
N ALA A 67 -5.55 14.24 10.67
CA ALA A 67 -6.08 13.00 11.23
C ALA A 67 -7.60 13.07 11.33
N MET A 68 -8.30 12.21 10.59
CA MET A 68 -9.74 12.31 10.38
C MET A 68 -10.45 11.02 10.83
N THR A 69 -11.45 11.12 11.67
CA THR A 69 -12.23 9.94 12.13
C THR A 69 -13.66 9.97 11.60
N GLY A 70 -14.38 8.87 11.77
CA GLY A 70 -15.81 8.86 11.58
C GLY A 70 -16.54 9.73 12.61
N PRO A 71 -17.83 10.00 12.40
CA PRO A 71 -18.67 10.71 13.37
C PRO A 71 -18.53 10.12 14.77
N ASN A 72 -18.30 11.00 15.75
CA ASN A 72 -18.05 10.67 17.17
C ASN A 72 -16.74 9.95 17.47
N GLY A 73 -15.90 9.68 16.47
CA GLY A 73 -14.56 9.15 16.68
C GLY A 73 -13.64 10.18 17.33
N THR A 74 -12.59 9.69 18.00
CA THR A 74 -11.55 10.55 18.58
C THR A 74 -10.15 10.15 18.12
N VAL A 75 -9.28 11.15 18.05
CA VAL A 75 -7.85 11.00 17.80
C VAL A 75 -7.10 11.12 19.12
N ARG A 76 -6.30 10.11 19.47
CA ARG A 76 -5.41 10.15 20.63
C ARG A 76 -4.00 10.50 20.21
N ILE A 77 -3.47 11.58 20.74
CA ILE A 77 -2.08 12.01 20.51
C ILE A 77 -1.30 11.81 21.81
N GLY A 78 -0.20 11.06 21.74
CA GLY A 78 0.69 10.85 22.88
C GLY A 78 1.63 12.04 23.11
N PRO A 79 2.44 12.02 24.18
CA PRO A 79 3.24 13.18 24.61
C PRO A 79 4.19 13.75 23.55
N ASN A 80 4.71 12.89 22.66
CA ASN A 80 5.62 13.29 21.58
C ASN A 80 4.96 13.21 20.19
N GLY A 81 3.68 12.88 20.14
CA GLY A 81 2.93 12.78 18.89
C GLY A 81 2.55 14.16 18.36
N TYR A 82 2.36 14.25 17.04
CA TYR A 82 2.01 15.52 16.39
C TYR A 82 1.15 15.30 15.15
N VAL A 83 0.20 16.21 14.90
CA VAL A 83 -0.65 16.24 13.69
C VAL A 83 -0.64 17.67 13.15
N SER A 84 -0.07 17.89 11.97
CA SER A 84 0.18 19.24 11.46
C SER A 84 -1.03 19.93 10.84
N GLY A 85 -1.95 19.16 10.27
CA GLY A 85 -3.16 19.63 9.59
C GLY A 85 -4.40 19.70 10.49
N GLY A 86 -4.27 19.36 11.77
CA GLY A 86 -5.37 19.28 12.72
C GLY A 86 -6.16 17.97 12.65
N THR A 87 -7.20 17.88 13.48
CA THR A 87 -8.07 16.71 13.60
C THR A 87 -9.53 17.07 13.30
N ASN A 88 -10.29 16.13 12.74
CA ASN A 88 -11.74 16.23 12.58
C ASN A 88 -12.39 14.84 12.73
N ASN A 89 -13.72 14.81 12.73
CA ASN A 89 -14.51 13.59 12.95
C ASN A 89 -15.68 13.46 11.95
N ASP A 90 -15.52 13.96 10.73
CA ASP A 90 -16.53 13.94 9.67
C ASP A 90 -16.17 13.02 8.49
N PHE A 91 -15.15 12.16 8.65
CA PHE A 91 -14.75 11.22 7.62
C PHE A 91 -15.83 10.16 7.42
N ASN A 92 -16.41 10.11 6.22
CA ASN A 92 -17.46 9.17 5.88
C ASN A 92 -17.31 8.73 4.43
N VAL A 93 -16.57 7.66 4.19
CA VAL A 93 -16.28 7.14 2.85
C VAL A 93 -16.58 5.65 2.81
N VAL A 94 -17.60 5.22 2.07
CA VAL A 94 -17.90 3.79 1.88
C VAL A 94 -16.75 3.10 1.14
N PHE A 95 -16.10 2.01 1.60
CA PHE A 95 -15.11 1.29 0.79
C PHE A 95 -15.69 -0.02 0.18
N PRO A 96 -16.06 -0.05 -1.12
CA PRO A 96 -16.74 -1.19 -1.72
C PRO A 96 -15.79 -2.39 -1.84
N PRO A 97 -16.34 -3.61 -1.77
CA PRO A 97 -15.56 -4.82 -1.89
C PRO A 97 -14.95 -4.96 -3.29
N VAL A 98 -13.73 -5.48 -3.33
CA VAL A 98 -13.04 -5.81 -4.58
C VAL A 98 -13.62 -7.10 -5.17
N ARG A 99 -13.76 -7.12 -6.50
CA ARG A 99 -14.04 -8.35 -7.26
C ARG A 99 -12.86 -8.64 -8.17
N VAL A 100 -12.49 -9.92 -8.28
CA VAL A 100 -11.49 -10.35 -9.26
C VAL A 100 -12.03 -10.14 -10.68
N PRO A 101 -11.17 -9.86 -11.68
CA PRO A 101 -11.60 -9.78 -13.05
C PRO A 101 -12.22 -11.11 -13.51
N SER A 102 -13.32 -11.02 -14.27
CA SER A 102 -13.90 -12.13 -15.00
C SER A 102 -13.24 -12.25 -16.37
N GLY A 103 -12.90 -13.45 -16.82
CA GLY A 103 -12.36 -13.65 -18.17
C GLY A 103 -11.61 -14.97 -18.33
N SER A 104 -10.96 -15.11 -19.49
CA SER A 104 -10.08 -16.24 -19.80
C SER A 104 -8.98 -16.37 -18.76
N MET A 105 -8.80 -17.59 -18.26
CA MET A 105 -7.81 -17.88 -17.25
C MET A 105 -6.55 -18.44 -17.88
N TRP A 106 -5.48 -17.67 -17.86
CA TRP A 106 -4.13 -18.16 -18.14
C TRP A 106 -3.47 -18.52 -16.81
N TYR A 107 -2.86 -19.69 -16.70
CA TYR A 107 -2.14 -20.04 -15.48
C TYR A 107 -0.83 -19.26 -15.38
N LEU A 108 -0.51 -18.76 -14.19
CA LEU A 108 0.76 -18.11 -13.92
C LEU A 108 1.91 -19.11 -14.17
N PRO A 109 2.85 -18.82 -15.09
CA PRO A 109 3.95 -19.73 -15.37
C PRO A 109 4.77 -20.03 -14.10
N THR A 110 5.13 -21.29 -13.94
CA THR A 110 6.05 -21.76 -12.90
C THR A 110 7.26 -22.38 -13.56
N VAL A 111 8.46 -21.99 -13.14
CA VAL A 111 9.73 -22.48 -13.67
C VAL A 111 10.60 -23.02 -12.54
N SER A 112 11.55 -23.89 -12.86
CA SER A 112 12.57 -24.34 -11.93
C SER A 112 13.58 -23.22 -11.65
N ASN A 113 13.28 -22.36 -10.67
CA ASN A 113 14.14 -21.33 -10.07
C ASN A 113 15.20 -20.74 -11.03
N VAL A 114 14.78 -19.81 -11.88
CA VAL A 114 15.72 -19.07 -12.75
C VAL A 114 16.31 -17.91 -11.94
N GLU A 115 17.64 -17.81 -11.90
CA GLU A 115 18.33 -16.74 -11.18
C GLU A 115 18.46 -15.46 -12.01
N ILE A 116 18.10 -14.33 -11.42
CA ILE A 116 18.36 -12.97 -11.93
C ILE A 116 18.95 -12.15 -10.79
N ASP A 117 20.11 -11.56 -11.01
CA ASP A 117 20.86 -10.77 -10.02
C ASP A 117 21.09 -11.53 -8.70
N GLY A 118 21.37 -12.83 -8.78
CA GLY A 118 21.58 -13.70 -7.61
C GLY A 118 20.30 -14.02 -6.81
N VAL A 119 19.12 -13.67 -7.35
CA VAL A 119 17.82 -14.00 -6.75
C VAL A 119 17.11 -15.07 -7.59
N PRO A 120 16.73 -16.22 -7.00
CA PRO A 120 15.95 -17.22 -7.70
C PRO A 120 14.49 -16.79 -7.84
N TYR A 121 13.93 -16.94 -9.04
CA TYR A 121 12.53 -16.69 -9.36
C TYR A 121 11.83 -17.97 -9.79
N SER A 122 10.71 -18.25 -9.13
CA SER A 122 9.85 -19.40 -9.44
C SER A 122 8.76 -19.04 -10.45
N HIS A 123 8.47 -17.75 -10.61
CA HIS A 123 7.36 -17.25 -11.41
C HIS A 123 7.78 -16.10 -12.32
N PHE A 124 7.33 -16.13 -13.57
CA PHE A 124 7.65 -15.15 -14.60
C PHE A 124 6.40 -14.70 -15.34
N VAL A 125 6.29 -13.39 -15.56
CA VAL A 125 5.32 -12.79 -16.47
C VAL A 125 6.07 -11.95 -17.49
N LEU A 126 6.25 -12.53 -18.68
CA LEU A 126 7.00 -11.93 -19.79
C LEU A 126 6.10 -11.39 -20.90
N MET A 127 4.80 -11.66 -20.82
CA MET A 127 3.80 -11.17 -21.76
C MET A 127 2.72 -10.44 -20.97
N SER A 128 2.19 -9.36 -21.55
CA SER A 128 1.07 -8.64 -20.95
C SER A 128 -0.18 -9.51 -20.97
N GLY A 129 -0.96 -9.46 -19.90
CA GLY A 129 -2.17 -10.28 -19.78
C GLY A 129 -2.63 -10.50 -18.35
N THR A 130 -3.67 -11.31 -18.21
CA THR A 130 -4.24 -11.71 -16.93
C THR A 130 -3.88 -13.16 -16.62
N TYR A 131 -3.24 -13.38 -15.47
CA TYR A 131 -2.77 -14.68 -15.02
C TYR A 131 -3.42 -15.07 -13.70
N TYR A 132 -3.76 -16.34 -13.54
CA TYR A 132 -4.36 -16.91 -12.35
C TYR A 132 -3.44 -17.96 -11.74
N ARG A 133 -3.44 -18.02 -10.43
CA ARG A 133 -2.78 -19.08 -9.66
C ARG A 133 -3.74 -19.56 -8.59
N ASP A 134 -4.08 -20.85 -8.64
CA ASP A 134 -5.03 -21.42 -7.66
C ASP A 134 -4.43 -21.47 -6.24
N GLY A 135 -3.10 -21.52 -6.11
CA GLY A 135 -2.38 -21.27 -4.86
C GLY A 135 -1.78 -19.87 -4.76
N GLY A 136 -1.15 -19.53 -3.63
CA GLY A 136 -0.36 -18.30 -3.47
C GLY A 136 1.09 -18.45 -3.92
N LEU A 137 1.82 -17.36 -4.14
CA LEU A 137 3.19 -17.41 -4.67
C LEU A 137 4.10 -18.28 -3.78
N ALA A 138 4.90 -19.13 -4.43
CA ALA A 138 5.93 -19.93 -3.78
C ALA A 138 7.28 -19.50 -4.38
N GLY A 139 8.02 -18.67 -3.65
CA GLY A 139 9.21 -17.97 -4.16
C GLY A 139 8.86 -16.72 -4.97
N SER A 140 9.90 -16.11 -5.56
CA SER A 140 9.81 -14.79 -6.18
C SER A 140 9.04 -14.76 -7.51
N LEU A 141 8.44 -13.61 -7.80
CA LEU A 141 7.77 -13.29 -9.06
C LEU A 141 8.52 -12.18 -9.80
N TYR A 142 8.88 -12.44 -11.06
CA TYR A 142 9.47 -11.46 -11.97
C TYR A 142 8.43 -11.01 -13.02
N VAL A 143 8.23 -9.70 -13.14
CA VAL A 143 7.45 -9.07 -14.21
C VAL A 143 8.41 -8.36 -15.15
N GLY A 144 8.44 -8.79 -16.41
CA GLY A 144 9.41 -8.34 -17.41
C GLY A 144 9.24 -6.88 -17.86
N SER A 145 10.27 -6.34 -18.52
CA SER A 145 10.27 -4.94 -18.95
C SER A 145 9.11 -4.62 -19.90
N ASN A 146 8.47 -3.48 -19.69
CA ASN A 146 7.27 -3.03 -20.45
C ASN A 146 6.07 -3.99 -20.40
N VAL A 147 6.05 -4.97 -19.49
CA VAL A 147 4.94 -5.91 -19.34
C VAL A 147 3.85 -5.29 -18.45
N GLN A 148 2.61 -5.34 -18.93
CA GLN A 148 1.42 -4.93 -18.18
C GLN A 148 0.63 -6.18 -17.78
N ALA A 149 0.75 -6.57 -16.52
CA ALA A 149 0.19 -7.81 -16.00
C ALA A 149 -0.92 -7.55 -14.98
N THR A 150 -1.94 -8.40 -15.01
CA THR A 150 -2.82 -8.64 -13.87
C THR A 150 -2.56 -10.06 -13.36
N VAL A 151 -2.27 -10.23 -12.09
CA VAL A 151 -2.08 -11.55 -11.47
C VAL A 151 -3.13 -11.74 -10.38
N VAL A 152 -3.84 -12.86 -10.40
CA VAL A 152 -4.84 -13.24 -9.39
C VAL A 152 -4.33 -14.46 -8.62
N LEU A 153 -4.13 -14.27 -7.31
CA LEU A 153 -3.71 -15.33 -6.39
C LEU A 153 -4.93 -15.82 -5.60
N ARG A 154 -5.24 -17.11 -5.68
CA ARG A 154 -6.37 -17.73 -4.95
C ARG A 154 -5.94 -18.56 -3.73
N GLY A 155 -4.64 -18.57 -3.44
CA GLY A 155 -4.09 -19.13 -2.22
C GLY A 155 -3.25 -18.11 -1.45
N SER A 156 -3.11 -18.38 -0.15
CA SER A 156 -2.33 -17.53 0.75
C SER A 156 -0.87 -17.43 0.31
N THR A 157 -0.32 -16.23 0.38
CA THR A 157 1.07 -15.96 -0.03
C THR A 157 1.88 -15.47 1.14
N LYS A 158 3.07 -16.05 1.31
CA LYS A 158 4.06 -15.64 2.31
C LYS A 158 5.44 -15.61 1.67
N LEU A 159 5.86 -14.42 1.27
CA LEU A 159 7.20 -14.15 0.78
C LEU A 159 8.06 -13.82 2.00
N SER A 160 8.81 -14.81 2.49
CA SER A 160 9.55 -14.68 3.76
C SER A 160 10.98 -15.20 3.71
N GLY A 161 11.39 -15.81 2.59
CA GLY A 161 12.78 -16.10 2.30
C GLY A 161 13.58 -14.80 2.17
N ASN A 162 14.89 -14.88 2.43
CA ASN A 162 15.79 -13.72 2.40
C ASN A 162 15.77 -12.96 1.06
N ASN A 163 15.48 -13.67 -0.03
CA ASN A 163 15.43 -13.13 -1.39
C ASN A 163 14.04 -13.19 -2.02
N ASP A 164 13.00 -13.59 -1.26
CA ASP A 164 11.64 -13.64 -1.81
C ASP A 164 11.17 -12.22 -2.13
N ARG A 165 10.82 -11.97 -3.39
CA ARG A 165 10.36 -10.66 -3.85
C ARG A 165 9.37 -10.74 -5.00
N ILE A 166 8.59 -9.69 -5.16
CA ILE A 166 7.92 -9.36 -6.41
C ILE A 166 8.76 -8.26 -7.06
N TYR A 167 9.28 -8.52 -8.25
CA TYR A 167 10.15 -7.60 -8.97
C TYR A 167 9.47 -7.12 -10.25
N LEU A 168 9.35 -5.80 -10.40
CA LEU A 168 8.85 -5.13 -11.60
C LEU A 168 10.05 -4.49 -12.30
N ALA A 169 10.41 -5.04 -13.45
CA ALA A 169 11.46 -4.50 -14.31
C ALA A 169 11.07 -3.13 -14.91
N PRO A 170 12.01 -2.39 -15.54
CA PRO A 170 11.71 -1.08 -16.12
C PRO A 170 10.49 -1.09 -17.07
N GLY A 171 9.57 -0.16 -16.84
CA GLY A 171 8.32 -0.05 -17.61
C GLY A 171 7.26 -1.12 -17.30
N ALA A 172 7.53 -2.06 -16.38
CA ALA A 172 6.56 -3.05 -15.95
C ALA A 172 5.46 -2.43 -15.09
N ARG A 173 4.25 -2.96 -15.21
CA ARG A 173 3.10 -2.65 -14.35
C ARG A 173 2.41 -3.93 -13.92
N LEU A 174 2.10 -4.04 -12.64
CA LEU A 174 1.41 -5.17 -12.05
C LEU A 174 0.18 -4.72 -11.26
N ILE A 175 -0.97 -5.30 -11.60
CA ILE A 175 -2.15 -5.33 -10.75
C ILE A 175 -2.22 -6.71 -10.10
N LEU A 176 -2.05 -6.78 -8.79
CA LEU A 176 -2.10 -8.01 -8.01
C LEU A 176 -3.42 -8.12 -7.26
N TYR A 177 -4.28 -9.07 -7.64
CA TYR A 177 -5.45 -9.44 -6.88
C TYR A 177 -5.11 -10.58 -5.92
N VAL A 178 -5.49 -10.43 -4.66
CA VAL A 178 -5.40 -11.48 -3.64
C VAL A 178 -6.81 -11.90 -3.26
N ASP A 179 -7.18 -13.08 -3.76
CA ASP A 179 -8.42 -13.80 -3.45
C ASP A 179 -8.16 -14.95 -2.46
N ALA A 180 -7.49 -14.61 -1.36
CA ALA A 180 -7.04 -15.57 -0.35
C ALA A 180 -6.91 -14.94 1.04
N PRO A 181 -7.01 -15.72 2.14
CA PRO A 181 -7.00 -15.22 3.52
C PRO A 181 -5.84 -14.29 3.85
N THR A 182 -4.63 -14.64 3.40
CA THR A 182 -3.41 -13.96 3.86
C THR A 182 -2.48 -13.61 2.71
N PHE A 183 -1.90 -12.42 2.82
CA PHE A 183 -0.74 -12.00 2.03
C PHE A 183 0.28 -11.37 2.96
N SER A 184 1.51 -11.87 2.92
CA SER A 184 2.58 -11.35 3.76
C SER A 184 3.90 -11.30 3.01
N ILE A 185 4.63 -10.22 3.25
CA ILE A 185 5.93 -9.96 2.66
C ILE A 185 6.90 -9.60 3.78
N LYS A 186 8.12 -10.14 3.70
CA LYS A 186 9.30 -9.73 4.45
C LYS A 186 10.50 -9.55 3.52
N GLY A 187 11.60 -9.00 4.01
CA GLY A 187 12.85 -8.89 3.25
C GLY A 187 12.75 -7.83 2.15
N GLN A 188 13.11 -8.18 0.91
CA GLN A 188 13.18 -7.23 -0.22
C GLN A 188 11.80 -6.82 -0.78
N GLY A 189 10.75 -7.56 -0.43
CA GLY A 189 9.37 -7.22 -0.70
C GLY A 189 8.99 -6.95 -2.15
N VAL A 190 8.47 -5.76 -2.43
CA VAL A 190 8.06 -5.35 -3.78
C VAL A 190 9.10 -4.39 -4.31
N VAL A 191 9.94 -4.87 -5.22
CA VAL A 191 10.94 -4.06 -5.91
C VAL A 191 10.31 -3.52 -7.18
N ASN A 192 10.00 -2.23 -7.17
CA ASN A 192 9.42 -1.50 -8.29
C ASN A 192 10.46 -0.53 -8.86
N GLU A 193 11.19 -0.95 -9.89
CA GLU A 193 12.31 -0.19 -10.47
C GLU A 193 11.92 1.19 -10.99
N SER A 194 10.66 1.39 -11.37
CA SER A 194 10.19 2.73 -11.75
C SER A 194 10.20 3.72 -10.58
N GLY A 195 10.05 3.21 -9.35
CA GLY A 195 9.82 4.01 -8.15
C GLY A 195 8.47 4.75 -8.15
N GLN A 196 7.57 4.44 -9.09
CA GLN A 196 6.25 5.05 -9.19
C GLN A 196 5.17 4.10 -8.63
N ALA A 197 4.40 4.58 -7.65
CA ALA A 197 3.41 3.76 -6.96
C ALA A 197 2.28 3.24 -7.89
N ILE A 198 1.99 3.93 -9.00
CA ILE A 198 0.95 3.51 -9.97
C ILE A 198 1.29 2.18 -10.68
N ASN A 199 2.57 1.80 -10.70
CA ASN A 199 3.03 0.60 -11.40
C ASN A 199 2.81 -0.68 -10.60
N PHE A 200 2.59 -0.60 -9.29
CA PHE A 200 2.19 -1.75 -8.48
C PHE A 200 0.89 -1.45 -7.72
N LEU A 201 -0.19 -2.14 -8.10
CA LEU A 201 -1.50 -2.00 -7.48
C LEU A 201 -1.90 -3.33 -6.83
N TYR A 202 -2.15 -3.31 -5.53
CA TYR A 202 -2.63 -4.45 -4.75
C TYR A 202 -4.12 -4.31 -4.49
N PHE A 203 -4.89 -5.34 -4.81
CA PHE A 203 -6.31 -5.44 -4.55
C PHE A 203 -6.64 -6.67 -3.72
N GLY A 204 -7.03 -6.47 -2.46
CA GLY A 204 -7.54 -7.52 -1.59
C GLY A 204 -9.05 -7.67 -1.76
N THR A 205 -9.50 -8.86 -2.11
CA THR A 205 -10.93 -9.22 -2.09
C THR A 205 -11.44 -9.35 -0.65
N PRO A 206 -12.76 -9.52 -0.41
CA PRO A 206 -13.28 -9.87 0.91
C PRO A 206 -12.69 -11.15 1.51
N ARG A 207 -12.09 -12.02 0.70
CA ARG A 207 -11.37 -13.20 1.19
C ARG A 207 -10.01 -12.85 1.75
N ASN A 208 -9.44 -11.67 1.45
CA ASN A 208 -8.19 -11.21 2.03
C ASN A 208 -8.43 -10.48 3.35
N THR A 209 -8.21 -11.18 4.46
CA THR A 209 -8.47 -10.69 5.81
C THR A 209 -7.21 -10.22 6.53
N THR A 210 -6.02 -10.57 6.01
CA THR A 210 -4.74 -10.17 6.61
C THR A 210 -3.74 -9.77 5.52
N LEU A 211 -3.13 -8.60 5.73
CA LEU A 211 -2.03 -8.08 4.94
C LEU A 211 -0.89 -7.67 5.87
N SER A 212 0.34 -8.13 5.61
CA SER A 212 1.49 -7.74 6.41
C SER A 212 2.73 -7.40 5.57
N LEU A 213 3.33 -6.26 5.89
CA LEU A 213 4.64 -5.85 5.39
C LEU A 213 5.61 -5.77 6.58
N GLY A 214 6.56 -6.70 6.64
CA GLY A 214 7.48 -6.85 7.76
C GLY A 214 8.95 -6.75 7.37
N GLY A 215 9.83 -6.61 8.36
CA GLY A 215 11.27 -6.83 8.19
C GLY A 215 11.99 -5.78 7.34
N ASN A 216 11.60 -4.51 7.47
CA ASN A 216 12.13 -3.37 6.71
C ASN A 216 11.92 -3.50 5.19
N ALA A 217 10.88 -4.22 4.76
CA ALA A 217 10.55 -4.32 3.36
C ALA A 217 10.10 -2.96 2.82
N SER A 218 10.93 -2.35 1.98
CA SER A 218 10.53 -1.19 1.19
C SER A 218 9.37 -1.57 0.26
N PHE A 219 8.39 -0.67 0.16
CA PHE A 219 7.23 -0.85 -0.68
C PHE A 219 6.95 0.41 -1.48
N THR A 220 6.75 0.28 -2.79
CA THR A 220 6.31 1.36 -3.66
C THR A 220 5.13 0.90 -4.50
N GLY A 221 3.93 1.30 -4.09
CA GLY A 221 2.69 0.82 -4.69
C GLY A 221 1.44 1.39 -4.03
N ALA A 222 0.27 1.05 -4.54
CA ALA A 222 -1.00 1.36 -3.90
C ALA A 222 -1.73 0.08 -3.45
N ILE A 223 -2.36 0.14 -2.28
CA ILE A 223 -3.08 -0.98 -1.66
C ILE A 223 -4.55 -0.60 -1.48
N TYR A 224 -5.44 -1.47 -1.95
CA TYR A 224 -6.87 -1.38 -1.68
C TYR A 224 -7.38 -2.76 -1.26
N ALA A 225 -7.56 -2.95 0.05
CA ALA A 225 -7.97 -4.21 0.67
C ALA A 225 -8.85 -3.94 1.89
N PRO A 226 -10.08 -3.41 1.68
CA PRO A 226 -10.92 -2.85 2.75
C PRO A 226 -11.34 -3.87 3.82
N ASP A 227 -11.19 -5.17 3.56
CA ASP A 227 -11.50 -6.25 4.50
C ASP A 227 -10.27 -6.81 5.24
N ALA A 228 -9.05 -6.33 4.92
CA ALA A 228 -7.80 -6.83 5.49
C ALA A 228 -7.30 -6.01 6.69
N ASP A 229 -6.93 -6.69 7.80
CA ASP A 229 -6.08 -6.07 8.82
C ASP A 229 -4.68 -5.85 8.26
N PHE A 230 -4.22 -4.61 8.27
CA PHE A 230 -2.94 -4.24 7.71
C PHE A 230 -1.91 -3.99 8.81
N THR A 231 -0.89 -4.85 8.88
CA THR A 231 0.23 -4.66 9.81
C THR A 231 1.49 -4.29 9.06
N LEU A 232 2.05 -3.13 9.39
CA LEU A 232 3.36 -2.68 8.94
C LEU A 232 4.30 -2.66 10.14
N GLY A 233 5.53 -3.17 9.98
CA GLY A 233 6.52 -2.97 11.01
C GLY A 233 7.89 -3.57 10.75
N GLY A 234 8.85 -3.07 11.50
CA GLY A 234 10.26 -3.41 11.38
C GLY A 234 11.08 -2.73 12.46
N GLY A 235 12.37 -3.05 12.52
CA GLY A 235 13.31 -2.49 13.49
C GLY A 235 14.47 -1.73 12.85
N GLY A 236 14.36 -1.40 11.56
CA GLY A 236 15.37 -0.63 10.82
C GLY A 236 15.33 0.85 11.12
N ASN A 237 16.27 1.59 10.54
CA ASN A 237 16.31 3.06 10.58
C ASN A 237 16.06 3.68 9.19
N ASP A 238 15.60 2.86 8.23
CA ASP A 238 15.39 3.30 6.87
C ASP A 238 14.23 4.30 6.83
N THR A 239 14.36 5.32 5.99
CA THR A 239 13.31 6.33 5.77
C THR A 239 12.55 6.11 4.48
N TYR A 240 12.72 4.94 3.84
CA TYR A 240 12.04 4.55 2.62
C TYR A 240 11.31 3.23 2.88
N ASP A 241 10.23 3.31 3.65
CA ASP A 241 9.50 2.12 4.09
C ASP A 241 8.26 1.89 3.21
N PHE A 242 7.39 2.89 3.08
CA PHE A 242 6.20 2.80 2.23
C PHE A 242 5.98 4.07 1.43
N VAL A 243 5.88 3.92 0.11
CA VAL A 243 5.58 4.99 -0.84
C VAL A 243 4.33 4.63 -1.63
N GLY A 244 3.31 5.48 -1.54
CA GLY A 244 2.06 5.33 -2.28
C GLY A 244 0.83 5.52 -1.40
N ALA A 245 -0.20 4.68 -1.56
CA ALA A 245 -1.46 4.84 -0.84
C ALA A 245 -1.97 3.51 -0.28
N SER A 246 -2.76 3.56 0.79
CA SER A 246 -3.43 2.38 1.34
C SER A 246 -4.85 2.69 1.79
N VAL A 247 -5.75 1.76 1.51
CA VAL A 247 -7.10 1.62 2.08
C VAL A 247 -7.26 0.19 2.58
N THR A 248 -7.44 0.01 3.89
CA THR A 248 -7.52 -1.33 4.52
C THR A 248 -8.61 -1.38 5.60
N ARG A 249 -8.84 -2.54 6.23
CA ARG A 249 -9.84 -2.65 7.31
C ARG A 249 -9.36 -1.97 8.58
N THR A 250 -8.18 -2.34 9.06
CA THR A 250 -7.51 -1.66 10.16
C THR A 250 -6.05 -1.43 9.77
N VAL A 251 -5.36 -0.58 10.52
CA VAL A 251 -3.92 -0.42 10.38
C VAL A 251 -3.25 -0.51 11.73
N LYS A 252 -2.17 -1.28 11.80
CA LYS A 252 -1.22 -1.28 12.91
C LYS A 252 0.19 -1.04 12.37
N MET A 253 0.80 0.08 12.76
CA MET A 253 2.18 0.43 12.43
C MET A 253 3.05 0.29 13.68
N ASN A 254 4.02 -0.62 13.65
CA ASN A 254 4.93 -0.89 14.76
C ASN A 254 6.38 -0.57 14.38
N GLY A 255 7.18 -0.14 15.37
CA GLY A 255 8.59 0.16 15.18
C GLY A 255 8.83 1.48 14.42
N HIS A 256 9.96 1.55 13.72
CA HIS A 256 10.32 2.69 12.86
C HIS A 256 9.77 2.43 11.47
N PHE A 257 8.76 3.20 11.06
CA PHE A 257 8.13 3.00 9.76
C PHE A 257 7.53 4.31 9.24
N ASN A 258 7.92 4.70 8.02
CA ASN A 258 7.50 5.94 7.39
C ASN A 258 6.54 5.68 6.23
N PHE A 259 5.48 6.48 6.16
CA PHE A 259 4.46 6.41 5.11
C PHE A 259 4.48 7.69 4.27
N HIS A 260 4.80 7.56 3.00
CA HIS A 260 4.93 8.67 2.07
C HIS A 260 3.79 8.60 1.05
N TYR A 261 2.78 9.46 1.21
CA TYR A 261 1.67 9.51 0.28
C TYR A 261 2.11 10.07 -1.08
N ASP A 262 1.93 9.29 -2.14
CA ASP A 262 2.09 9.79 -3.52
C ASP A 262 0.80 10.46 -4.00
N GLU A 263 0.79 11.80 -4.00
CA GLU A 263 -0.37 12.60 -4.40
C GLU A 263 -0.75 12.42 -5.87
N HIS A 264 0.17 11.94 -6.72
CA HIS A 264 -0.11 11.67 -8.11
C HIS A 264 -1.19 10.60 -8.28
N LEU A 265 -1.25 9.63 -7.34
CA LEU A 265 -2.29 8.59 -7.32
C LEU A 265 -3.70 9.17 -7.24
N ARG A 266 -3.88 10.40 -6.73
CA ARG A 266 -5.19 11.07 -6.74
C ARG A 266 -5.65 11.42 -8.17
N ARG A 267 -4.71 11.67 -9.09
CA ARG A 267 -5.01 12.08 -10.47
C ARG A 267 -5.06 10.91 -11.44
N ILE A 268 -4.16 9.93 -11.28
CA ILE A 268 -3.99 8.82 -12.23
C ILE A 268 -4.24 7.44 -11.64
N GLY A 269 -4.44 7.36 -10.32
CA GLY A 269 -4.74 6.11 -9.64
C GLY A 269 -6.13 5.57 -9.99
N PRO A 270 -6.44 4.35 -9.53
CA PRO A 270 -7.78 3.79 -9.68
C PRO A 270 -8.80 4.73 -9.03
N SER A 271 -9.57 5.44 -9.86
CA SER A 271 -10.63 6.33 -9.36
C SER A 271 -11.88 5.52 -9.11
N ARG A 272 -12.51 5.77 -7.97
CA ARG A 272 -13.94 5.53 -7.84
C ARG A 272 -14.62 6.59 -8.71
N GLY A 273 -15.66 6.20 -9.44
CA GLY A 273 -16.40 7.12 -10.33
C GLY A 273 -17.00 8.31 -9.57
N PHE A 274 -17.95 9.00 -10.18
CA PHE A 274 -18.51 10.23 -9.60
C PHE A 274 -19.16 10.00 -8.22
N ILE A 275 -18.82 10.84 -7.25
CA ILE A 275 -19.47 10.94 -5.93
C ILE A 275 -20.30 12.22 -5.91
N VAL A 276 -21.53 12.14 -5.41
CA VAL A 276 -22.39 13.31 -5.24
C VAL A 276 -21.86 14.13 -4.05
N ASN A 277 -21.31 15.30 -4.33
CA ASN A 277 -20.70 16.16 -3.30
C ASN A 277 -21.73 17.02 -2.53
N SER A 278 -22.95 17.16 -3.06
CA SER A 278 -24.07 17.78 -2.36
C SER A 278 -25.37 17.44 -3.06
N TRP A 279 -26.47 17.36 -2.30
CA TRP A 279 -27.83 17.41 -2.83
C TRP A 279 -28.59 18.51 -2.08
N ARG A 280 -29.53 19.15 -2.76
CA ARG A 280 -30.48 20.09 -2.15
C ARG A 280 -31.86 19.72 -2.68
N GLU A 281 -32.76 19.35 -1.77
CA GLU A 281 -34.17 19.14 -2.11
C GLU A 281 -34.86 20.50 -2.33
N LEU A 282 -35.85 20.49 -3.24
CA LEU A 282 -36.67 21.66 -3.59
C LEU A 282 -37.76 21.89 -2.55
#